data_AF-Q5JID6-F1
#
_entry.id   AF-Q5JID6-F1
#
_cell.length_a   1.000
_cell.length_b   1.000
_cell.length_c   1.000
_cell.angle_alpha   90.00
_cell.angle_beta   90.00
_cell.angle_gamma   90.00
#
_symmetry.space_group_name_H-M   'P 1'
#
loop_
_entity.id
_entity.type
_entity.pdbx_description
1 polymer ?
#
loop_
_entity_poly.entity_id
_entity_poly.type
_entity_poly.pdbx_seq_one_letter_code
_entity_poly.pdbx_strand_id
1 'polypeptide(L)'
;MMRSETLKLWLIAVFSFVLTMPGAVAFANWDAPYGFSKDLATWMSCAGSALIFVILYGVYEWRKGSISLKSLVSLVFVWIITILVGLTAQSGICGQMGYRCGFSTFIIAGFPGLFLSLMLFPRALPEILAGGPYPYDRPLIVVWCILLTVVIFLSIALYKQKTREKAQGTG
;
A
#
# COMPACT_ATOMS: atom_id res chain seq x y z
N MET A 1 22.74 -6.51 10.31
CA MET A 1 21.49 -7.23 9.99
C MET A 1 20.32 -6.42 10.52
N MET A 2 19.21 -6.29 9.78
CA MET A 2 18.00 -5.60 10.29
C MET A 2 17.36 -6.42 11.43
N ARG A 3 16.88 -5.73 12.46
CA ARG A 3 16.10 -6.35 13.55
C ARG A 3 14.77 -6.90 13.02
N SER A 4 14.26 -7.95 13.63
CA SER A 4 12.96 -8.57 13.27
C SER A 4 11.81 -7.57 13.27
N GLU A 5 11.73 -6.66 14.25
CA GLU A 5 10.70 -5.61 14.30
C GLU A 5 10.80 -4.62 13.13
N THR A 6 12.01 -4.32 12.66
CA THR A 6 12.18 -3.47 11.47
C THR A 6 11.73 -4.20 10.21
N LEU A 7 12.06 -5.49 10.06
CA LEU A 7 11.58 -6.31 8.94
C LEU A 7 10.05 -6.43 8.96
N LYS A 8 9.45 -6.61 10.13
CA LYS A 8 8.00 -6.66 10.32
C LYS A 8 7.33 -5.34 9.91
N LEU A 9 7.89 -4.20 10.31
CA LEU A 9 7.37 -2.89 9.91
C LEU A 9 7.32 -2.75 8.39
N TRP A 10 8.42 -3.08 7.70
CA TRP A 10 8.48 -3.01 6.24
C TRP A 10 7.56 -4.02 5.56
N LEU A 11 7.42 -5.22 6.12
CA LEU A 11 6.46 -6.20 5.62
C LEU A 11 5.03 -5.66 5.69
N ILE A 12 4.63 -5.06 6.81
CA ILE A 12 3.31 -4.43 6.98
C ILE A 12 3.15 -3.25 6.01
N ALA A 13 4.19 -2.43 5.82
CA ALA A 13 4.17 -1.32 4.87
C ALA A 13 3.94 -1.80 3.42
N VAL A 14 4.59 -2.88 3.00
CA VAL A 14 4.37 -3.47 1.67
C VAL A 14 2.96 -4.07 1.56
N PHE A 15 2.46 -4.71 2.63
CA PHE A 15 1.08 -5.20 2.67
C PHE A 15 0.04 -4.09 2.48
N SER A 16 0.31 -2.86 2.93
CA SER A 16 -0.56 -1.71 2.68
C SER A 16 -0.84 -1.47 1.19
N PHE A 17 0.10 -1.85 0.30
CA PHE A 17 -0.09 -1.77 -1.14
C PHE A 17 -0.69 -3.04 -1.71
N VAL A 18 -0.16 -4.21 -1.32
CA VAL A 18 -0.58 -5.51 -1.89
C VAL A 18 -2.05 -5.79 -1.59
N LEU A 19 -2.50 -5.56 -0.36
CA LEU A 19 -3.87 -5.87 0.05
C LEU A 19 -4.89 -4.88 -0.50
N THR A 20 -4.46 -3.65 -0.80
CA THR A 20 -5.38 -2.61 -1.27
C THR A 20 -5.52 -2.58 -2.78
N MET A 21 -4.58 -3.13 -3.56
CA MET A 21 -4.63 -3.00 -5.03
C MET A 21 -5.87 -3.66 -5.64
N PRO A 22 -6.18 -4.95 -5.40
CA PRO A 22 -7.28 -5.60 -6.11
C PRO A 22 -8.64 -4.95 -5.85
N GLY A 23 -8.94 -4.68 -4.59
CA GLY A 23 -10.20 -4.04 -4.22
C GLY A 23 -10.27 -2.57 -4.61
N ALA A 24 -9.15 -1.85 -4.66
CA ALA A 24 -9.13 -0.46 -5.12
C ALA A 24 -9.46 -0.37 -6.61
N VAL A 25 -8.91 -1.26 -7.44
CA VAL A 25 -9.24 -1.34 -8.88
C VAL A 25 -10.71 -1.70 -9.08
N ALA A 26 -11.21 -2.70 -8.35
CA ALA A 26 -12.62 -3.08 -8.43
C ALA A 26 -13.57 -1.95 -8.00
N PHE A 27 -13.22 -1.23 -6.92
CA PHE A 27 -13.98 -0.07 -6.45
C PHE A 27 -13.92 1.11 -7.44
N ALA A 28 -12.74 1.39 -8.00
CA ALA A 28 -12.56 2.49 -8.94
C ALA A 28 -13.40 2.32 -10.21
N ASN A 29 -13.66 1.07 -10.60
CA ASN A 29 -14.44 0.72 -11.79
C ASN A 29 -15.82 0.13 -11.47
N TRP A 30 -16.36 0.35 -10.26
CA TRP A 30 -17.64 -0.24 -9.84
C TRP A 30 -18.80 0.11 -10.78
N ASP A 31 -18.79 1.33 -11.32
CA ASP A 31 -19.85 1.90 -12.15
C ASP A 31 -19.49 2.00 -13.65
N ALA A 32 -18.21 2.22 -13.98
CA ALA A 32 -17.72 2.26 -15.36
C ALA A 32 -16.18 2.11 -15.43
N PRO A 33 -15.58 1.79 -16.59
CA PRO A 33 -14.13 1.89 -16.79
C PRO A 33 -13.67 3.35 -16.92
N TYR A 34 -12.82 3.79 -16.01
CA TYR A 34 -12.33 5.19 -15.98
C TYR A 34 -10.86 5.34 -16.36
N GLY A 35 -10.19 4.23 -16.67
CA GLY A 35 -8.81 4.23 -17.10
C GLY A 35 -7.78 4.24 -15.98
N PHE A 36 -6.54 3.98 -16.37
CA PHE A 36 -5.38 3.78 -15.50
C PHE A 36 -5.21 4.84 -14.41
N SER A 37 -5.40 6.12 -14.73
CA SER A 37 -5.17 7.21 -13.77
C SER A 37 -6.13 7.15 -12.59
N LYS A 38 -7.40 6.74 -12.80
CA LYS A 38 -8.36 6.62 -11.69
C LYS A 38 -7.95 5.47 -10.79
N ASP A 39 -7.61 4.33 -11.39
CA ASP A 39 -7.25 3.12 -10.65
C ASP A 39 -5.96 3.32 -9.85
N LEU A 40 -4.96 3.99 -10.44
CA LEU A 40 -3.74 4.38 -9.74
C LEU A 40 -4.04 5.36 -8.59
N ALA A 41 -4.85 6.40 -8.83
CA ALA A 41 -5.21 7.36 -7.80
C ALA A 41 -5.94 6.70 -6.63
N THR A 42 -6.93 5.84 -6.92
CA THR A 42 -7.70 5.11 -5.91
C THR A 42 -6.82 4.14 -5.14
N TRP A 43 -5.93 3.40 -5.80
CA TRP A 43 -5.00 2.51 -5.12
C TRP A 43 -4.04 3.27 -4.20
N MET A 44 -3.42 4.36 -4.68
CA MET A 44 -2.52 5.18 -3.86
C MET A 44 -3.24 5.85 -2.69
N SER A 45 -4.50 6.27 -2.87
CA SER A 45 -5.33 6.81 -1.79
C SER A 45 -5.55 5.76 -0.69
N CYS A 46 -5.97 4.55 -1.07
CA CYS A 46 -6.19 3.44 -0.12
C CYS A 46 -4.89 3.01 0.58
N ALA A 47 -3.81 2.82 -0.19
CA ALA A 47 -2.50 2.43 0.34
C ALA A 47 -1.91 3.53 1.23
N GLY A 48 -2.08 4.80 0.86
CA GLY A 48 -1.67 5.96 1.66
C GLY A 48 -2.38 6.02 3.00
N SER A 49 -3.69 5.78 3.04
CA SER A 49 -4.45 5.67 4.28
C SER A 49 -4.02 4.47 5.13
N ALA A 50 -3.73 3.32 4.52
CA ALA A 50 -3.18 2.16 5.23
C ALA A 50 -1.80 2.47 5.85
N LEU A 51 -0.92 3.15 5.10
CA LEU A 51 0.41 3.56 5.57
C LEU A 51 0.36 4.52 6.77
N ILE A 52 -0.70 5.33 6.94
CA ILE A 52 -0.87 6.14 8.15
C ILE A 52 -0.90 5.23 9.39
N PHE A 53 -1.66 4.12 9.36
CA PHE A 53 -1.68 3.16 10.46
C PHE A 53 -0.31 2.50 10.66
N VAL A 54 0.42 2.22 9.58
CA VAL A 54 1.79 1.66 9.67
C VAL A 54 2.76 2.67 10.28
N ILE A 55 2.64 3.96 9.97
CA ILE A 55 3.43 5.03 10.59
C ILE A 55 3.12 5.14 12.07
N LEU A 56 1.84 5.11 12.47
CA LEU A 56 1.44 5.11 13.88
C LEU A 56 2.04 3.92 14.63
N TYR A 57 1.99 2.73 14.02
CA TYR A 57 2.64 1.53 14.55
C TYR A 57 4.17 1.70 14.64
N GLY A 58 4.80 2.28 13.62
CA GLY A 58 6.23 2.58 13.61
C GLY A 58 6.63 3.55 14.72
N VAL A 59 5.87 4.63 14.94
CA VAL A 59 6.10 5.57 16.05
C VAL A 59 6.04 4.86 17.40
N TYR A 60 5.06 3.97 17.58
CA TYR A 60 4.92 3.16 18.79
C TYR A 60 6.14 2.26 19.02
N GLU A 61 6.60 1.53 18.01
CA GLU A 61 7.79 0.67 18.12
C GLU A 61 9.11 1.46 18.24
N TRP A 62 9.17 2.65 17.68
CA TRP A 62 10.34 3.53 17.82
C TRP A 62 10.49 4.02 19.26
N ARG A 63 9.38 4.39 19.91
CA ARG A 63 9.38 4.78 21.33
C ARG A 63 9.82 3.64 22.26
N LYS A 64 9.63 2.39 21.86
CA LYS A 64 10.14 1.21 22.57
C LYS A 64 11.62 0.91 22.31
N GLY A 65 12.24 1.60 21.37
CA GLY A 65 13.61 1.32 20.91
C GLY A 65 13.73 0.08 20.02
N SER A 66 12.61 -0.48 19.54
CA SER A 66 12.56 -1.67 18.69
C SER A 66 13.03 -1.38 17.26
N ILE A 67 12.71 -0.18 16.74
CA ILE A 67 13.06 0.26 15.39
C ILE A 67 13.89 1.56 15.41
N SER A 68 14.64 1.77 14.34
CA SER A 68 15.48 2.97 14.18
C SER A 68 14.68 4.19 13.68
N LEU A 69 15.11 5.40 14.05
CA LEU A 69 14.55 6.64 13.51
C LEU A 69 14.68 6.70 11.97
N LYS A 70 15.77 6.16 11.41
CA LYS A 70 15.98 6.08 9.95
C LYS A 70 14.87 5.30 9.25
N SER A 71 14.42 4.19 9.86
CA SER A 71 13.31 3.38 9.34
C SER A 71 12.00 4.16 9.36
N LEU A 72 11.74 4.91 10.43
CA LEU A 72 10.54 5.74 10.54
C LEU A 72 10.53 6.88 9.50
N VAL A 73 11.66 7.59 9.33
CA VAL A 73 11.80 8.64 8.31
C VAL A 73 11.61 8.07 6.90
N SER A 74 12.18 6.90 6.62
CA SER A 74 12.01 6.23 5.33
C SER A 74 10.55 5.84 5.07
N LEU A 75 9.83 5.40 6.10
CA LEU A 75 8.41 5.07 6.01
C LEU A 75 7.54 6.32 5.72
N VAL A 76 7.83 7.44 6.39
CA VAL A 76 7.17 8.73 6.11
C VAL A 76 7.45 9.20 4.68
N PHE A 77 8.69 9.01 4.20
CA PHE A 77 9.04 9.34 2.82
C PHE A 77 8.27 8.48 1.79
N VAL A 78 8.14 7.17 2.04
CA VAL A 78 7.30 6.29 1.21
C VAL A 78 5.85 6.75 1.21
N TRP A 79 5.31 7.16 2.36
CA TRP A 79 3.96 7.72 2.45
C TRP A 79 3.83 9.01 1.62
N ILE A 80 4.78 9.95 1.72
CA ILE A 80 4.77 11.18 0.91
C ILE A 80 4.77 10.84 -0.58
N ILE A 81 5.65 9.94 -1.04
CA ILE A 81 5.69 9.53 -2.46
C ILE A 81 4.34 8.93 -2.89
N THR A 82 3.75 8.07 -2.05
CA THR A 82 2.46 7.44 -2.33
C THR A 82 1.38 8.49 -2.56
N ILE A 83 1.29 9.48 -1.67
CA ILE A 83 0.32 10.56 -1.78
C ILE A 83 0.60 11.44 -3.00
N LEU A 84 1.86 11.76 -3.30
CA LEU A 84 2.22 12.57 -4.47
C LEU A 84 1.83 11.87 -5.78
N VAL A 85 2.19 10.59 -5.94
CA VAL A 85 1.82 9.80 -7.13
C VAL A 85 0.30 9.76 -7.30
N GLY A 86 -0.44 9.48 -6.22
CA GLY A 86 -1.89 9.44 -6.23
C GLY A 86 -2.53 10.79 -6.59
N LEU A 87 -2.04 11.88 -6.02
CA LEU A 87 -2.54 13.23 -6.30
C LEU A 87 -2.22 13.69 -7.72
N THR A 88 -1.06 13.33 -8.26
CA THR A 88 -0.73 13.62 -9.66
C THR A 88 -1.69 12.89 -10.60
N ALA A 89 -1.96 11.60 -10.34
CA ALA A 89 -2.92 10.83 -11.12
C ALA A 89 -4.34 11.41 -11.00
N GLN A 90 -4.77 11.78 -9.79
CA GLN A 90 -6.08 12.39 -9.57
C GLN A 90 -6.23 13.77 -10.21
N SER A 91 -5.19 14.61 -10.13
CA SER A 91 -5.22 15.96 -10.71
C SER A 91 -5.44 15.92 -12.22
N GLY A 92 -4.89 14.93 -12.92
CA GLY A 92 -5.15 14.71 -14.35
C GLY A 92 -6.63 14.47 -14.65
N ILE A 93 -7.34 13.74 -13.79
CA ILE A 93 -8.78 13.45 -13.93
C ILE A 93 -9.60 14.69 -13.62
N CYS A 94 -9.32 15.36 -12.50
CA CYS A 94 -10.13 16.50 -12.06
C CYS A 94 -9.97 17.70 -13.00
N GLY A 95 -8.79 17.87 -13.60
CA GLY A 95 -8.56 18.85 -14.66
C GLY A 95 -9.43 18.61 -15.90
N GLN A 96 -9.66 17.34 -16.28
CA GLN A 96 -10.55 17.01 -17.39
C GLN A 96 -12.03 17.25 -17.06
N MET A 97 -12.41 17.07 -15.80
CA MET A 97 -13.80 17.26 -15.35
C MET A 97 -14.12 18.67 -14.82
N GLY A 98 -13.16 19.60 -14.86
CA GLY A 98 -13.36 21.01 -14.51
C GLY A 98 -13.48 21.31 -13.01
N TYR A 99 -13.07 20.41 -12.12
CA TYR A 99 -13.06 20.65 -10.67
C TYR A 99 -11.66 20.49 -10.06
N ARG A 100 -11.44 21.13 -8.91
CA ARG A 100 -10.17 21.02 -8.17
C ARG A 100 -10.24 19.87 -7.18
N CYS A 101 -9.26 18.99 -7.24
CA CYS A 101 -9.08 17.95 -6.24
C CYS A 101 -8.13 18.42 -5.14
N GLY A 102 -8.62 18.37 -3.90
CA GLY A 102 -7.86 18.79 -2.73
C GLY A 102 -7.06 17.64 -2.13
N PHE A 103 -5.90 17.96 -1.56
CA PHE A 103 -5.11 17.03 -0.75
C PHE A 103 -5.94 16.41 0.39
N SER A 104 -6.73 17.23 1.09
CA SER A 104 -7.54 16.77 2.22
C SER A 104 -8.63 15.79 1.79
N THR A 105 -9.28 16.04 0.64
CA THR A 105 -10.31 15.12 0.14
C THR A 105 -9.70 13.79 -0.30
N PHE A 106 -8.51 13.81 -0.91
CA PHE A 106 -7.76 12.59 -1.27
C PHE A 106 -7.49 11.69 -0.07
N ILE A 107 -7.02 12.27 1.04
CA ILE A 107 -6.68 11.51 2.26
C ILE A 107 -7.94 11.05 2.99
N ILE A 108 -8.92 11.94 3.17
CA ILE A 108 -10.16 11.62 3.89
C ILE A 108 -10.93 10.53 3.16
N ALA A 109 -11.07 10.63 1.83
CA ALA A 109 -11.74 9.61 1.02
C ALA A 109 -10.95 8.28 0.98
N GLY A 110 -9.63 8.33 1.18
CA GLY A 110 -8.78 7.14 1.23
C GLY A 110 -9.09 6.22 2.41
N PHE A 111 -9.62 6.73 3.53
CA PHE A 111 -10.01 5.87 4.66
C PHE A 111 -11.22 5.00 4.34
N PRO A 112 -12.39 5.53 3.93
CA PRO A 112 -13.48 4.70 3.40
C PRO A 112 -13.04 3.82 2.23
N GLY A 113 -12.22 4.35 1.32
CA GLY A 113 -11.68 3.61 0.19
C GLY A 113 -10.85 2.39 0.62
N LEU A 114 -10.03 2.52 1.66
CA LEU A 114 -9.27 1.42 2.25
C LEU A 114 -10.20 0.30 2.73
N PHE A 115 -11.25 0.62 3.49
CA PHE A 115 -12.19 -0.38 3.97
C PHE A 115 -12.91 -1.08 2.81
N LEU A 116 -13.41 -0.32 1.83
CA LEU A 116 -14.06 -0.88 0.65
C LEU A 116 -13.11 -1.77 -0.15
N SER A 117 -11.87 -1.34 -0.34
CA SER A 117 -10.86 -2.12 -1.02
C SER A 117 -10.58 -3.44 -0.31
N LEU A 118 -10.40 -3.44 1.02
CA LEU A 118 -10.18 -4.67 1.78
C LEU A 118 -11.41 -5.60 1.75
N MET A 119 -12.63 -5.05 1.74
CA MET A 119 -13.85 -5.84 1.60
C MET A 119 -13.99 -6.46 0.21
N LEU A 120 -13.60 -5.75 -0.84
CA LEU A 120 -13.68 -6.22 -2.23
C LEU A 120 -12.51 -7.11 -2.63
N PHE A 121 -11.40 -7.07 -1.89
CA PHE A 121 -10.19 -7.83 -2.19
C PHE A 121 -10.45 -9.31 -2.53
N PRO A 122 -11.18 -10.11 -1.72
CA PRO A 122 -11.36 -11.53 -2.00
C PRO A 122 -12.11 -11.80 -3.31
N ARG A 123 -13.04 -10.91 -3.65
CA ARG A 123 -13.85 -11.02 -4.87
C ARG A 123 -13.07 -10.54 -6.11
N ALA A 124 -12.26 -9.49 -5.97
CA ALA A 124 -11.49 -8.91 -7.06
C ALA A 124 -10.21 -9.70 -7.38
N LEU A 125 -9.69 -10.47 -6.42
CA LEU A 125 -8.42 -11.18 -6.56
C LEU A 125 -8.38 -12.14 -7.78
N PRO A 126 -9.39 -13.00 -8.04
CA PRO A 126 -9.35 -13.90 -9.20
C PRO A 126 -9.26 -13.15 -10.53
N GLU A 127 -9.95 -12.01 -10.65
CA GLU A 127 -9.97 -11.18 -11.85
C GLU A 127 -8.61 -10.50 -12.09
N ILE A 128 -7.99 -9.98 -11.03
CA ILE A 128 -6.63 -9.43 -11.08
C ILE A 128 -5.61 -10.51 -11.46
N LEU A 129 -5.74 -11.72 -10.92
CA LEU A 129 -4.88 -12.86 -11.29
C LEU A 129 -5.07 -13.31 -12.74
N ALA A 130 -6.25 -13.10 -13.31
CA ALA A 130 -6.54 -13.37 -14.72
C ALA A 130 -6.01 -12.29 -15.69
N GLY A 131 -5.35 -11.24 -15.17
CA GLY A 131 -4.78 -10.16 -15.99
C GLY A 131 -5.53 -8.83 -15.88
N GLY A 132 -6.49 -8.71 -14.97
CA GLY A 132 -7.24 -7.50 -14.68
C GLY A 132 -8.54 -7.37 -15.47
N PRO A 133 -9.48 -6.53 -14.98
CA PRO A 133 -10.73 -6.28 -15.68
C PRO A 133 -10.50 -5.57 -17.03
N TYR A 134 -9.44 -4.76 -17.15
CA TYR A 134 -9.17 -3.99 -18.36
C TYR A 134 -7.71 -4.04 -18.83
N PRO A 135 -7.44 -3.87 -20.15
CA PRO A 135 -6.08 -3.90 -20.69
C PRO A 135 -5.13 -2.86 -20.10
N TYR A 136 -5.65 -1.71 -19.65
CA TYR A 136 -4.83 -0.64 -19.07
C TYR A 136 -4.39 -0.93 -17.62
N ASP A 137 -4.90 -1.99 -16.97
CA ASP A 137 -4.54 -2.37 -15.60
C ASP A 137 -3.21 -3.11 -15.53
N ARG A 138 -2.73 -3.62 -16.67
CA ARG A 138 -1.52 -4.44 -16.77
C ARG A 138 -0.30 -3.83 -16.06
N PRO A 139 0.01 -2.52 -16.16
CA PRO A 139 1.13 -1.95 -15.43
C PRO A 139 0.94 -2.02 -13.91
N LEU A 140 -0.29 -1.81 -13.41
CA LEU A 140 -0.60 -1.92 -11.99
C LEU A 140 -0.41 -3.36 -11.50
N ILE A 141 -0.85 -4.34 -12.30
CA ILE A 141 -0.72 -5.77 -11.97
C ILE A 141 0.75 -6.19 -11.94
N VAL A 142 1.57 -5.71 -12.89
CA VAL A 142 3.02 -5.97 -12.87
C VAL A 142 3.65 -5.44 -11.58
N VAL A 143 3.35 -4.19 -11.19
CA VAL A 143 3.85 -3.62 -9.93
C VAL A 143 3.34 -4.42 -8.73
N TRP A 144 2.07 -4.83 -8.73
CA TRP A 144 1.50 -5.64 -7.67
C TRP A 144 2.19 -7.02 -7.53
N CYS A 145 2.50 -7.70 -8.64
CA CYS A 145 3.27 -8.94 -8.65
C CYS A 145 4.70 -8.77 -8.12
N ILE A 146 5.34 -7.64 -8.45
CA ILE A 146 6.66 -7.28 -7.89
C ILE A 146 6.55 -7.11 -6.36
N LEU A 147 5.51 -6.40 -5.88
CA LEU A 147 5.29 -6.21 -4.45
C LEU A 147 4.98 -7.53 -3.72
N LEU A 148 4.22 -8.45 -4.33
CA LEU A 148 4.03 -9.81 -3.81
C LEU A 148 5.37 -10.55 -3.66
N THR A 149 6.24 -10.44 -4.66
CA THR A 149 7.59 -11.01 -4.60
C THR A 149 8.38 -10.42 -3.42
N VAL A 150 8.29 -9.11 -3.21
CA VAL A 150 8.91 -8.44 -2.05
C VAL A 150 8.32 -8.94 -0.73
N VAL A 151 7.00 -9.14 -0.63
CA VAL A 151 6.35 -9.74 0.55
C VAL A 151 6.92 -11.12 0.86
N ILE A 152 7.09 -11.98 -0.17
CA ILE A 152 7.65 -13.32 -0.01
C ILE A 152 9.08 -13.21 0.55
N PHE A 153 9.93 -12.38 -0.06
CA PHE A 153 11.31 -12.18 0.40
C PHE A 153 11.39 -11.64 1.84
N LEU A 154 10.58 -10.63 2.18
CA LEU A 154 10.53 -10.06 3.53
C LEU A 154 10.01 -11.07 4.55
N SER A 155 9.02 -11.89 4.19
CA SER A 155 8.48 -12.95 5.05
C SER A 155 9.52 -14.02 5.35
N ILE A 156 10.27 -14.47 4.33
CA ILE A 156 11.37 -15.43 4.50
C ILE A 156 12.48 -14.82 5.37
N ALA A 157 12.85 -13.56 5.13
CA ALA A 157 13.87 -12.87 5.92
C ALA A 157 13.44 -12.73 7.39
N LEU A 158 12.18 -12.34 7.63
CA LEU A 158 11.62 -12.22 8.97
C LEU A 158 11.59 -13.57 9.70
N TYR A 159 11.19 -14.64 9.01
CA TYR A 159 11.19 -16.00 9.57
C TYR A 159 12.61 -16.41 9.98
N LYS A 160 13.60 -16.27 9.08
CA LYS A 160 15.00 -16.60 9.37
C LYS A 160 15.55 -15.79 10.54
N GLN A 161 15.22 -14.50 10.61
CA GLN A 161 15.69 -13.61 11.68
C GLN A 161 15.09 -14.01 13.03
N LYS A 162 13.78 -14.29 13.10
CA LYS A 162 13.13 -14.78 14.32
C LYS A 162 13.69 -16.11 14.81
N THR A 163 13.98 -17.04 13.90
CA THR A 163 14.59 -18.33 14.27
C THR A 163 15.99 -18.16 14.86
N ARG A 164 16.78 -17.20 14.34
CA ARG A 164 18.10 -16.86 14.90
C ARG A 164 18.01 -16.22 16.28
N GLU A 165 17.10 -15.27 16.46
CA GLU A 165 16.88 -14.60 17.75
C GLU A 165 16.46 -15.60 18.83
N LYS A 166 15.60 -16.56 18.48
CA LYS A 166 15.24 -17.68 19.37
C LYS A 166 16.42 -18.58 19.73
N ALA A 167 17.26 -18.93 18.75
CA ALA A 167 18.44 -19.76 18.98
C ALA A 167 19.51 -19.07 19.84
N GLN A 168 19.52 -17.73 19.87
CA GLN A 168 20.45 -16.92 20.65
C GLN A 168 19.93 -16.54 22.04
N GLY A 169 18.69 -16.92 22.40
CA GLY A 169 18.08 -16.58 23.69
C GLY A 169 17.76 -15.10 23.87
N THR A 170 17.72 -14.31 22.79
CA THR A 170 17.45 -12.86 22.80
C THR A 170 16.02 -12.54 22.34
N GLY A 171 15.11 -13.51 22.38
CA GLY A 171 13.74 -13.44 21.88
C GLY A 171 12.73 -13.00 22.92
#